data_AF-A0A1D9QA76-F1
#
_entry.id   AF-A0A1D9QA76-F1
#
_cell.length_a   1.000
_cell.length_b   1.000
_cell.length_c   1.000
_cell.angle_alpha   90.00
_cell.angle_beta   90.00
_cell.angle_gamma   90.00
#
_symmetry.space_group_name_H-M   'P 1'
#
loop_
_entity.id
_entity.type
_entity.pdbx_description
1 polymer ?
#
loop_
_entity_poly.entity_id
_entity_poly.type
_entity_poly.pdbx_seq_one_letter_code
_entity_poly.pdbx_strand_id
1 'polypeptide(L)'
;MNLEKQVSPMPIVSHEEDIEVSGSKHSSPNLSLQESTLNGHNIQSIGSGGYAEHGPGIDHKISQVLEKQAKPDLMWSRIRHAMREPFSEFFGVFILILFGDGVVAQVVLSSGEKGSYQSISWGWGIGVMLGVYASGVSGAHINPAVTFANCVFRKFPWRKFPIYMLAQVLGAMCGAGVVYANYKSAIDVFEGGHNIRTVGLNTSSAGIFCTYPAPFMTKTGQFFSELIASTILMFCIYSLQDNGNLGAGNLTPLGLFFVIFGIGACFGWETGYAINLARDFGPRLMTYFLGYGHEVWSAGNYYFWVPMIAPFFGCLFGGWLYDVFLFTGESPINTPWMGLKRLMPGLKSKQIDSVA
;
A
#
# COMPACT_ATOMS: atom_id res chain seq x y z
N MET A 1 -56.56 -19.80 14.75
CA MET A 1 -57.50 -18.80 14.22
C MET A 1 -56.67 -17.83 13.39
N ASN A 2 -56.74 -17.99 12.07
CA ASN A 2 -56.05 -17.17 11.08
C ASN A 2 -56.59 -15.74 11.07
N LEU A 3 -55.75 -14.77 10.72
CA LEU A 3 -56.09 -13.74 9.72
C LEU A 3 -54.82 -12.97 9.32
N GLU A 4 -54.45 -13.18 8.06
CA GLU A 4 -53.44 -12.47 7.27
C GLU A 4 -53.86 -11.01 7.03
N LYS A 5 -52.87 -10.11 6.89
CA LYS A 5 -53.07 -8.82 6.20
C LYS A 5 -52.12 -8.75 5.02
N GLN A 6 -52.74 -8.41 3.89
CA GLN A 6 -52.25 -8.44 2.52
C GLN A 6 -51.24 -7.34 2.22
N VAL A 7 -50.27 -7.67 1.37
CA VAL A 7 -49.37 -6.74 0.66
C VAL A 7 -49.84 -6.69 -0.80
N SER A 8 -50.02 -5.49 -1.36
CA SER A 8 -50.30 -5.26 -2.79
C SER A 8 -49.01 -4.85 -3.53
N PRO A 9 -48.74 -5.33 -4.76
CA PRO A 9 -47.56 -4.94 -5.53
C PRO A 9 -47.85 -3.84 -6.58
N MET A 10 -46.81 -3.07 -6.92
CA MET A 10 -46.75 -2.08 -8.02
C MET A 10 -46.41 -2.74 -9.37
N PRO A 11 -46.74 -2.10 -10.52
CA PRO A 11 -46.81 -2.75 -11.82
C PRO A 11 -45.46 -2.85 -12.56
N ILE A 12 -45.34 -3.91 -13.36
CA ILE A 12 -44.22 -4.25 -14.25
C ILE A 12 -44.46 -3.62 -15.63
N VAL A 13 -43.44 -2.96 -16.18
CA VAL A 13 -43.37 -2.54 -17.59
C VAL A 13 -42.48 -3.53 -18.35
N SER A 14 -43.01 -4.05 -19.45
CA SER A 14 -42.40 -5.00 -20.38
C SER A 14 -41.49 -4.33 -21.41
N HIS A 15 -40.34 -4.92 -21.69
CA HIS A 15 -39.68 -4.83 -23.00
C HIS A 15 -39.13 -6.22 -23.37
N GLU A 16 -39.66 -6.75 -24.47
CA GLU A 16 -39.21 -7.96 -25.18
C GLU A 16 -37.87 -7.69 -25.89
N GLU A 17 -36.98 -8.68 -25.92
CA GLU A 17 -36.03 -8.87 -27.01
C GLU A 17 -35.70 -10.37 -27.12
N ASP A 18 -36.23 -10.99 -28.18
CA ASP A 18 -35.93 -12.34 -28.65
C ASP A 18 -34.60 -12.36 -29.42
N ILE A 19 -33.69 -13.28 -29.09
CA ILE A 19 -32.65 -13.73 -30.04
C ILE A 19 -32.49 -15.25 -29.97
N GLU A 20 -32.96 -15.90 -31.04
CA GLU A 20 -32.75 -17.31 -31.37
C GLU A 20 -31.29 -17.60 -31.77
N VAL A 21 -30.85 -18.82 -31.42
CA VAL A 21 -29.59 -19.43 -31.84
C VAL A 21 -29.85 -20.36 -33.03
N SER A 22 -29.10 -20.20 -34.13
CA SER A 22 -28.94 -21.25 -35.14
C SER A 22 -27.70 -20.98 -36.00
N GLY A 23 -26.81 -21.97 -36.12
CA GLY A 23 -25.59 -21.90 -36.94
C GLY A 23 -25.68 -22.71 -38.24
N SER A 24 -24.76 -22.46 -39.19
CA SER A 24 -23.91 -23.47 -39.83
C SER A 24 -23.07 -22.93 -40.99
N LYS A 25 -21.82 -23.41 -41.02
CA LYS A 25 -20.83 -23.67 -42.11
C LYS A 25 -21.07 -23.15 -43.54
N HIS A 26 -20.02 -22.55 -44.14
CA HIS A 26 -19.44 -22.91 -45.46
C HIS A 26 -18.14 -22.10 -45.73
N SER A 27 -16.96 -22.75 -45.77
CA SER A 27 -16.11 -23.10 -46.94
C SER A 27 -15.32 -21.97 -47.62
N SER A 28 -13.98 -22.11 -47.58
CA SER A 28 -12.92 -21.28 -48.20
C SER A 28 -12.92 -21.27 -49.74
N PRO A 29 -12.08 -20.43 -50.39
CA PRO A 29 -10.82 -20.97 -50.93
C PRO A 29 -9.59 -20.03 -50.86
N ASN A 30 -8.43 -20.66 -51.10
CA ASN A 30 -7.05 -20.17 -51.01
C ASN A 30 -6.65 -19.11 -52.06
N LEU A 31 -5.63 -18.30 -51.76
CA LEU A 31 -4.61 -17.88 -52.73
C LEU A 31 -3.30 -17.48 -52.03
N SER A 32 -2.20 -18.01 -52.56
CA SER A 32 -0.80 -17.84 -52.13
C SER A 32 -0.04 -16.90 -53.08
N LEU A 33 1.21 -16.56 -52.70
CA LEU A 33 2.24 -15.76 -53.39
C LEU A 33 2.13 -14.25 -53.07
N GLN A 34 3.16 -13.50 -52.67
CA GLN A 34 4.55 -13.54 -53.13
C GLN A 34 5.41 -12.66 -52.19
N GLU A 35 6.58 -13.15 -51.76
CA GLU A 35 7.63 -12.31 -51.13
C GLU A 35 8.21 -11.35 -52.19
N SER A 36 8.31 -10.07 -51.85
CA SER A 36 9.24 -9.14 -52.48
C SER A 36 9.92 -8.29 -51.42
N THR A 37 11.25 -8.23 -51.52
CA THR A 37 12.18 -7.52 -50.66
C THR A 37 12.42 -6.08 -51.16
N LEU A 38 12.86 -5.24 -50.21
CA LEU A 38 13.62 -3.97 -50.35
C LEU A 38 12.89 -2.63 -50.09
N ASN A 39 13.33 -2.03 -48.96
CA ASN A 39 13.72 -0.63 -48.75
C ASN A 39 12.79 0.50 -49.19
N GLY A 40 12.30 1.24 -48.20
CA GLY A 40 11.85 2.62 -48.36
C GLY A 40 11.36 3.17 -47.04
N HIS A 41 12.06 4.17 -46.50
CA HIS A 41 11.58 4.97 -45.37
C HIS A 41 10.14 5.42 -45.66
N ASN A 42 9.20 5.04 -44.81
CA ASN A 42 7.88 5.65 -44.83
C ASN A 42 7.45 5.99 -43.41
N ILE A 43 7.40 7.29 -43.17
CA ILE A 43 6.81 7.97 -42.04
C ILE A 43 5.36 7.50 -41.96
N GLN A 44 5.06 6.57 -41.05
CA GLN A 44 3.68 6.17 -40.80
C GLN A 44 3.06 7.07 -39.74
N SER A 45 2.20 7.95 -40.26
CA SER A 45 0.96 8.44 -39.68
C SER A 45 0.95 8.69 -38.18
N ILE A 46 1.02 9.98 -37.82
CA ILE A 46 0.34 10.49 -36.63
C ILE A 46 -1.15 10.16 -36.81
N GLY A 47 -1.55 9.00 -36.29
CA GLY A 47 -2.94 8.69 -36.03
C GLY A 47 -3.41 9.61 -34.91
N SER A 48 -3.91 10.77 -35.30
CA SER A 48 -4.74 11.62 -34.45
C SER A 48 -6.04 10.86 -34.17
N GLY A 49 -6.02 10.01 -33.15
CA GLY A 49 -7.15 9.24 -32.68
C GLY A 49 -7.47 9.60 -31.24
N GLY A 50 -8.55 10.35 -31.05
CA GLY A 50 -9.22 10.54 -29.77
C GLY A 50 -8.61 11.61 -28.87
N TYR A 51 -9.44 12.57 -28.47
CA TYR A 51 -9.18 13.38 -27.28
C TYR A 51 -9.07 12.44 -26.07
N ALA A 52 -7.86 12.00 -25.73
CA ALA A 52 -7.60 11.36 -24.46
C ALA A 52 -7.62 12.47 -23.40
N GLU A 53 -8.68 12.52 -22.60
CA GLU A 53 -8.79 13.45 -21.45
C GLU A 53 -7.59 13.33 -20.47
N HIS A 54 -6.78 12.28 -20.60
CA HIS A 54 -5.62 11.96 -19.78
C HIS A 54 -4.25 12.18 -20.46
N GLY A 55 -4.22 12.76 -21.68
CA GLY A 55 -2.98 12.89 -22.45
C GLY A 55 -2.40 11.52 -22.86
N PRO A 56 -1.30 11.49 -23.64
CA PRO A 56 -0.58 10.25 -23.89
C PRO A 56 -0.04 9.70 -22.56
N GLY A 57 -0.18 8.38 -22.35
CA GLY A 57 0.46 7.71 -21.21
C GLY A 57 1.96 8.03 -21.20
N ILE A 58 2.52 8.27 -20.01
CA ILE A 58 3.93 8.62 -19.88
C ILE A 58 4.77 7.37 -20.18
N ASP A 59 5.25 7.27 -21.42
CA ASP A 59 6.15 6.20 -21.83
C ASP A 59 7.59 6.56 -21.49
N HIS A 60 8.12 5.92 -20.44
CA HIS A 60 9.54 6.02 -20.08
C HIS A 60 10.48 5.34 -21.09
N LYS A 61 9.96 4.62 -22.09
CA LYS A 61 10.73 4.08 -23.22
C LYS A 61 10.88 5.08 -24.38
N ILE A 62 10.23 6.25 -24.32
CA ILE A 62 10.61 7.38 -25.20
C ILE A 62 12.06 7.70 -24.86
N SER A 63 12.91 7.28 -25.80
CA SER A 63 14.35 7.08 -25.64
C SER A 63 15.01 8.13 -24.75
N GLN A 64 15.85 7.64 -23.84
CA GLN A 64 16.82 8.35 -22.99
C GLN A 64 17.59 9.51 -23.69
N VAL A 65 17.54 9.57 -25.03
CA VAL A 65 17.93 10.69 -25.89
C VAL A 65 17.20 12.00 -25.54
N LEU A 66 15.91 11.97 -25.14
CA LEU A 66 15.17 13.16 -24.69
C LEU A 66 15.28 13.43 -23.19
N GLU A 67 15.55 12.42 -22.35
CA GLU A 67 15.83 12.64 -20.91
C GLU A 67 17.12 13.46 -20.68
N LYS A 68 18.03 13.50 -21.66
CA LYS A 68 19.18 14.43 -21.67
C LYS A 68 18.79 15.92 -21.73
N GLN A 69 17.50 16.26 -21.93
CA GLN A 69 17.01 17.64 -21.88
C GLN A 69 16.47 18.09 -20.51
N ALA A 70 16.64 17.33 -19.44
CA ALA A 70 16.56 17.93 -18.10
C ALA A 70 17.78 18.85 -17.95
N LYS A 71 17.66 20.15 -18.30
CA LYS A 71 18.74 21.15 -18.20
C LYS A 71 19.52 20.94 -16.89
N PRO A 72 20.72 20.33 -16.93
CA PRO A 72 21.43 19.91 -15.73
C PRO A 72 21.89 21.10 -14.88
N ASP A 73 21.82 22.29 -15.47
CA ASP A 73 22.24 23.57 -14.89
C ASP A 73 21.29 24.08 -13.80
N LEU A 74 20.05 23.57 -13.74
CA LEU A 74 19.06 24.02 -12.75
C LEU A 74 19.21 23.22 -11.44
N MET A 75 19.47 23.93 -10.35
CA MET A 75 19.63 23.36 -8.99
C MET A 75 18.45 22.45 -8.59
N TRP A 76 17.22 22.88 -8.88
CA TRP A 76 16.02 22.09 -8.58
C TRP A 76 15.96 20.77 -9.36
N SER A 77 16.39 20.76 -10.63
CA SER A 77 16.46 19.53 -11.42
C SER A 77 17.37 18.51 -10.75
N ARG A 78 18.57 18.94 -10.32
CA ARG A 78 19.54 18.08 -9.62
C ARG A 78 18.99 17.54 -8.30
N ILE A 79 18.36 18.38 -7.49
CA ILE A 79 17.73 17.96 -6.23
C ILE A 79 16.63 16.94 -6.50
N ARG A 80 15.71 17.23 -7.43
CA ARG A 80 14.61 16.34 -7.79
C ARG A 80 15.12 14.98 -8.26
N HIS A 81 16.17 14.96 -9.10
CA HIS A 81 16.78 13.72 -9.57
C HIS A 81 17.44 12.91 -8.44
N ALA A 82 18.13 13.57 -7.51
CA ALA A 82 18.75 12.89 -6.35
C ALA A 82 17.71 12.39 -5.33
N MET A 83 16.59 13.10 -5.17
CA MET A 83 15.57 12.84 -4.16
C MET A 83 14.33 12.10 -4.71
N ARG A 84 14.41 11.51 -5.91
CA ARG A 84 13.28 10.81 -6.53
C ARG A 84 12.73 9.69 -5.65
N GLU A 85 13.60 8.85 -5.11
CA GLU A 85 13.17 7.72 -4.26
C GLU A 85 12.51 8.22 -2.96
N PRO A 86 13.12 9.13 -2.17
CA PRO A 86 12.46 9.70 -0.99
C PRO A 86 11.13 10.39 -1.30
N PHE A 87 11.04 11.20 -2.37
CA PHE A 87 9.77 11.82 -2.74
C PHE A 87 8.71 10.80 -3.15
N SER A 88 9.13 9.74 -3.83
CA SER A 88 8.24 8.64 -4.22
C SER A 88 7.66 7.92 -3.00
N GLU A 89 8.49 7.64 -1.98
CA GLU A 89 8.04 7.08 -0.70
C GLU A 89 7.14 8.05 0.09
N PHE A 90 7.50 9.34 0.14
CA PHE A 90 6.70 10.38 0.78
C PHE A 90 5.29 10.44 0.19
N PHE A 91 5.17 10.54 -1.14
CA PHE A 91 3.87 10.65 -1.81
C PHE A 91 3.08 9.34 -1.78
N GLY A 92 3.77 8.19 -1.79
CA GLY A 92 3.12 6.90 -1.61
C GLY A 92 2.42 6.80 -0.25
N VAL A 93 3.12 7.14 0.84
CA VAL A 93 2.52 7.13 2.19
C VAL A 93 1.52 8.26 2.39
N PHE A 94 1.76 9.43 1.81
CA PHE A 94 0.82 10.55 1.83
C PHE A 94 -0.55 10.13 1.25
N ILE A 95 -0.56 9.51 0.06
CA ILE A 95 -1.78 9.01 -0.58
C ILE A 95 -2.42 7.89 0.25
N LEU A 96 -1.61 6.95 0.76
CA LEU A 96 -2.08 5.89 1.65
C LEU A 96 -2.86 6.48 2.83
N ILE A 97 -2.33 7.51 3.49
CA ILE A 97 -2.96 8.15 4.64
C ILE A 97 -4.18 9.00 4.25
N LEU A 98 -4.16 9.70 3.12
CA LEU A 98 -5.34 10.46 2.66
C LEU A 98 -6.58 9.55 2.54
N PHE A 99 -6.42 8.37 1.96
CA PHE A 99 -7.51 7.41 1.82
C PHE A 99 -7.83 6.68 3.12
N GLY A 100 -6.79 6.23 3.85
CA GLY A 100 -6.94 5.50 5.10
C GLY A 100 -7.59 6.32 6.21
N ASP A 101 -6.99 7.46 6.59
CA ASP A 101 -7.55 8.34 7.61
C ASP A 101 -8.84 9.00 7.11
N GLY A 102 -8.91 9.33 5.82
CA GLY A 102 -10.10 9.94 5.22
C GLY A 102 -11.35 9.06 5.31
N VAL A 103 -11.23 7.75 5.10
CA VAL A 103 -12.37 6.84 5.25
C VAL A 103 -12.76 6.64 6.73
N VAL A 104 -11.78 6.61 7.64
CA VAL A 104 -12.07 6.54 9.08
C VAL A 104 -12.76 7.81 9.56
N ALA A 105 -12.29 8.98 9.13
CA ALA A 105 -12.91 10.28 9.42
C ALA A 105 -14.36 10.31 8.96
N GLN A 106 -14.63 9.87 7.73
CA GLN A 106 -15.97 9.82 7.18
C GLN A 106 -16.89 8.94 8.01
N VAL A 107 -16.48 7.72 8.35
CA VAL A 107 -17.30 6.78 9.13
C VAL A 107 -17.54 7.28 10.56
N VAL A 108 -16.48 7.75 11.24
CA VAL A 108 -16.55 8.18 12.64
C VAL A 108 -17.36 9.45 12.78
N LEU A 109 -17.04 10.49 11.99
CA LEU A 109 -17.64 11.81 12.14
C LEU A 109 -19.07 11.87 11.61
N SER A 110 -19.47 10.96 10.72
CA SER A 110 -20.87 10.79 10.31
C SER A 110 -21.65 9.84 11.21
N SER A 111 -21.09 9.36 12.33
CA SER A 111 -21.72 8.36 13.20
C SER A 111 -22.23 7.12 12.46
N GLY A 112 -21.46 6.65 11.46
CA GLY A 112 -21.82 5.50 10.62
C GLY A 112 -22.81 5.75 9.48
N GLU A 113 -23.30 6.98 9.29
CA GLU A 113 -24.24 7.29 8.18
C GLU A 113 -23.57 7.20 6.79
N LYS A 114 -22.29 7.56 6.67
CA LYS A 114 -21.51 7.58 5.42
C LYS A 114 -20.47 6.46 5.34
N GLY A 115 -20.76 5.32 5.97
CA GLY A 115 -19.98 4.10 5.81
C GLY A 115 -19.93 3.24 7.07
N SER A 116 -19.26 2.10 6.97
CA SER A 116 -19.10 1.15 8.07
C SER A 116 -17.67 0.65 8.16
N TYR A 117 -17.40 -0.28 9.08
CA TYR A 117 -16.08 -0.90 9.20
C TYR A 117 -15.56 -1.52 7.89
N GLN A 118 -16.46 -2.09 7.06
CA GLN A 118 -16.06 -2.61 5.75
C GLN A 118 -15.61 -1.49 4.80
N SER A 119 -16.27 -0.33 4.83
CA SER A 119 -15.82 0.86 4.09
C SER A 119 -14.39 1.24 4.48
N ILE A 120 -14.06 1.16 5.78
CA ILE A 120 -12.71 1.42 6.28
C ILE A 120 -11.70 0.46 5.64
N SER A 121 -11.95 -0.86 5.67
CA SER A 121 -11.07 -1.85 5.03
C SER A 121 -10.88 -1.60 3.53
N TRP A 122 -11.95 -1.21 2.81
CA TRP A 122 -11.86 -0.82 1.39
C TRP A 122 -10.97 0.40 1.19
N GLY A 123 -11.17 1.46 1.99
CA GLY A 123 -10.40 2.69 1.87
C GLY A 123 -8.90 2.48 2.14
N TRP A 124 -8.54 1.69 3.15
CA TRP A 124 -7.13 1.35 3.40
C TRP A 124 -6.52 0.52 2.26
N GLY A 125 -7.25 -0.45 1.72
CA GLY A 125 -6.81 -1.21 0.55
C GLY A 125 -6.55 -0.30 -0.66
N ILE A 126 -7.49 0.60 -0.97
CA ILE A 126 -7.37 1.55 -2.10
C ILE A 126 -6.18 2.49 -1.87
N GLY A 127 -6.03 3.00 -0.64
CA GLY A 127 -4.91 3.85 -0.26
C GLY A 127 -3.56 3.19 -0.49
N VAL A 128 -3.40 1.91 -0.12
CA VAL A 128 -2.17 1.16 -0.38
C VAL A 128 -1.96 0.97 -1.88
N MET A 129 -2.97 0.55 -2.64
CA MET A 129 -2.83 0.37 -4.09
C MET A 129 -2.38 1.64 -4.81
N LEU A 130 -3.06 2.76 -4.56
CA LEU A 130 -2.72 4.05 -5.16
C LEU A 130 -1.38 4.59 -4.64
N GLY A 131 -1.08 4.35 -3.37
CA GLY A 131 0.23 4.64 -2.79
C GLY A 131 1.35 3.88 -3.49
N VAL A 132 1.16 2.60 -3.80
CA VAL A 132 2.11 1.79 -4.57
C VAL A 132 2.30 2.33 -5.98
N TYR A 133 1.21 2.68 -6.67
CA TYR A 133 1.31 3.32 -8.00
C TYR A 133 2.10 4.64 -7.96
N ALA A 134 1.87 5.48 -6.94
CA ALA A 134 2.60 6.75 -6.78
C ALA A 134 4.06 6.57 -6.35
N SER A 135 4.38 5.46 -5.69
CA SER A 135 5.71 5.17 -5.14
C SER A 135 6.59 4.26 -6.02
N GLY A 136 6.15 3.93 -7.23
CA GLY A 136 6.83 2.97 -8.10
C GLY A 136 8.31 3.27 -8.39
N VAL A 137 8.73 4.54 -8.39
CA VAL A 137 10.13 4.93 -8.61
C VAL A 137 11.06 4.43 -7.50
N SER A 138 10.55 4.32 -6.27
CA SER A 138 11.31 3.87 -5.10
C SER A 138 11.30 2.36 -4.87
N GLY A 139 10.48 1.62 -5.62
CA GLY A 139 10.13 0.22 -5.33
C GLY A 139 8.92 0.07 -4.41
N ALA A 140 8.26 1.19 -4.04
CA ALA A 140 7.00 1.23 -3.33
C ALA A 140 6.98 0.46 -2.00
N HIS A 141 7.96 0.73 -1.12
CA HIS A 141 7.97 0.08 0.19
C HIS A 141 6.85 0.63 1.08
N ILE A 142 6.70 1.96 1.12
CA ILE A 142 5.67 2.74 1.83
C ILE A 142 5.41 2.32 3.28
N ASN A 143 6.39 1.63 3.88
CA ASN A 143 6.33 1.02 5.20
C ASN A 143 7.77 0.76 5.70
N PRO A 144 8.17 1.33 6.85
CA PRO A 144 9.49 1.11 7.42
C PRO A 144 9.79 -0.37 7.70
N ALA A 145 8.82 -1.15 8.16
CA ALA A 145 9.01 -2.58 8.46
C ALA A 145 9.26 -3.42 7.19
N VAL A 146 8.54 -3.11 6.10
CA VAL A 146 8.77 -3.72 4.77
C VAL A 146 10.15 -3.33 4.23
N THR A 147 10.53 -2.06 4.36
CA THR A 147 11.87 -1.58 3.96
C THR A 147 12.96 -2.34 4.71
N PHE A 148 12.80 -2.52 6.02
CA PHE A 148 13.73 -3.26 6.86
C PHE A 148 13.82 -4.74 6.47
N ALA A 149 12.69 -5.40 6.24
CA ALA A 149 12.68 -6.79 5.77
C ALA A 149 13.42 -6.93 4.43
N ASN A 150 13.24 -5.99 3.50
CA ASN A 150 13.97 -5.97 2.24
C ASN A 150 15.49 -5.72 2.40
N CYS A 151 15.91 -4.95 3.42
CA CYS A 151 17.33 -4.83 3.76
C CYS A 151 17.93 -6.19 4.16
N VAL A 152 17.16 -6.99 4.90
CA VAL A 152 17.57 -8.32 5.38
C VAL A 152 17.54 -9.35 4.25
N PHE A 153 16.41 -9.54 3.59
CA PHE A 153 16.19 -10.67 2.69
C PHE A 153 16.41 -10.40 1.21
N ARG A 154 16.36 -9.12 0.77
CA ARG A 154 16.38 -8.74 -0.66
C ARG A 154 17.53 -7.79 -1.02
N LYS A 155 18.55 -7.70 -0.16
CA LYS A 155 19.75 -6.86 -0.35
C LYS A 155 19.45 -5.37 -0.58
N PHE A 156 18.32 -4.88 -0.08
CA PHE A 156 18.05 -3.46 -0.15
C PHE A 156 19.13 -2.68 0.64
N PRO A 157 19.71 -1.60 0.11
CA PRO A 157 20.86 -0.96 0.76
C PRO A 157 20.50 -0.37 2.13
N TRP A 158 21.16 -0.86 3.19
CA TRP A 158 20.97 -0.38 4.56
C TRP A 158 21.11 1.14 4.74
N ARG A 159 21.95 1.79 3.91
CA ARG A 159 22.13 3.26 3.93
C ARG A 159 20.88 4.03 3.49
N LYS A 160 19.99 3.42 2.70
CA LYS A 160 18.74 4.04 2.23
C LYS A 160 17.62 3.93 3.26
N PHE A 161 17.67 2.93 4.14
CA PHE A 161 16.64 2.68 5.16
C PHE A 161 16.24 3.94 5.97
N PRO A 162 17.16 4.69 6.61
CA PRO A 162 16.76 5.85 7.40
C PRO A 162 16.14 6.98 6.56
N ILE A 163 16.55 7.11 5.29
CA ILE A 163 16.01 8.12 4.38
C ILE A 163 14.58 7.75 3.97
N TYR A 164 14.34 6.48 3.65
CA TYR A 164 13.01 5.95 3.34
C TYR A 164 12.08 6.10 4.55
N MET A 165 12.52 5.69 5.73
CA MET A 165 11.74 5.81 6.97
C MET A 165 11.35 7.26 7.27
N LEU A 166 12.29 8.21 7.13
CA LEU A 166 12.00 9.63 7.32
C LEU A 166 10.98 10.14 6.30
N ALA A 167 11.16 9.80 5.01
CA ALA A 167 10.24 10.22 3.96
C ALA A 167 8.83 9.67 4.17
N GLN A 168 8.72 8.39 4.54
CA GLN A 168 7.46 7.72 4.86
C GLN A 168 6.75 8.38 6.04
N VAL A 169 7.46 8.64 7.16
CA VAL A 169 6.90 9.30 8.34
C VAL A 169 6.42 10.71 8.02
N LEU A 170 7.21 11.50 7.28
CA LEU A 170 6.82 12.85 6.86
C LEU A 170 5.60 12.82 5.92
N GLY A 171 5.54 11.85 5.00
CA GLY A 171 4.40 11.65 4.12
C GLY A 171 3.13 11.37 4.91
N ALA A 172 3.23 10.51 5.93
CA ALA A 172 2.10 10.17 6.80
C ALA A 172 1.66 11.36 7.67
N MET A 173 2.60 12.11 8.24
CA MET A 173 2.31 13.34 8.99
C MET A 173 1.53 14.34 8.13
N CYS A 174 2.03 14.63 6.93
CA CYS A 174 1.39 15.57 6.01
C CYS A 174 0.01 15.08 5.56
N GLY A 175 -0.14 13.78 5.27
CA GLY A 175 -1.43 13.19 4.91
C GLY A 175 -2.47 13.38 6.02
N ALA A 176 -2.11 13.05 7.26
CA ALA A 176 -2.98 13.23 8.42
C ALA A 176 -3.35 14.71 8.64
N GLY A 177 -2.38 15.62 8.46
CA GLY A 177 -2.63 17.06 8.55
C GLY A 177 -3.64 17.57 7.52
N VAL A 178 -3.58 17.04 6.29
CA VAL A 178 -4.55 17.37 5.23
C VAL A 178 -5.94 16.80 5.55
N VAL A 179 -6.03 15.55 6.02
CA VAL A 179 -7.31 14.96 6.44
C VAL A 179 -7.91 15.75 7.61
N TYR A 180 -7.11 16.11 8.61
CA TYR A 180 -7.55 16.96 9.72
C TYR A 180 -8.08 18.32 9.22
N ALA A 181 -7.34 18.99 8.34
CA ALA A 181 -7.76 20.28 7.79
C ALA A 181 -9.09 20.16 7.04
N ASN A 182 -9.27 19.09 6.26
CA ASN A 182 -10.50 18.82 5.52
C ASN A 182 -11.70 18.56 6.45
N TYR A 183 -11.51 17.81 7.54
CA TYR A 183 -12.57 17.42 8.47
C TYR A 183 -12.68 18.31 9.71
N LYS A 184 -11.93 19.41 9.81
CA LYS A 184 -11.86 20.24 11.03
C LYS A 184 -13.24 20.65 11.55
N SER A 185 -14.14 21.10 10.68
CA SER A 185 -15.49 21.53 11.09
C SER A 185 -16.31 20.36 11.64
N ALA A 186 -16.21 19.18 11.05
CA ALA A 186 -16.89 17.99 11.53
C ALA A 186 -16.31 17.50 12.86
N ILE A 187 -14.97 17.58 13.03
CA ILE A 187 -14.29 17.28 14.30
C ILE A 187 -14.74 18.26 15.38
N ASP A 188 -14.81 19.56 15.10
CA ASP A 188 -15.28 20.57 16.07
C ASP A 188 -16.71 20.26 16.55
N VAL A 189 -17.61 19.82 15.66
CA VAL A 189 -18.97 19.40 16.05
C VAL A 189 -18.94 18.09 16.85
N PHE A 190 -18.18 17.10 16.39
CA PHE A 190 -18.11 15.77 17.01
C PHE A 190 -17.52 15.80 18.43
N GLU A 191 -16.49 16.63 18.65
CA GLU A 191 -15.83 16.78 19.96
C GLU A 191 -16.48 17.85 20.84
N GLY A 192 -17.55 18.51 20.36
CA GLY A 192 -18.36 19.44 21.17
C GLY A 192 -17.84 20.86 21.27
N GLY A 193 -16.93 21.28 20.38
CA GLY A 193 -16.47 22.66 20.31
C GLY A 193 -15.18 22.87 19.53
N HIS A 194 -14.88 24.15 19.26
CA HIS A 194 -13.63 24.54 18.66
C HIS A 194 -12.45 24.24 19.60
N ASN A 195 -11.36 23.72 19.04
CA ASN A 195 -10.11 23.42 19.76
C ASN A 195 -10.23 22.35 20.86
N ILE A 196 -11.32 21.58 20.90
CA ILE A 196 -11.44 20.40 21.76
C ILE A 196 -10.89 19.20 20.99
N ARG A 197 -9.79 18.62 21.45
CA ARG A 197 -9.12 17.46 20.84
C ARG A 197 -8.85 16.42 21.90
N THR A 198 -9.56 15.30 21.84
CA THR A 198 -9.59 14.32 22.93
C THR A 198 -9.10 12.95 22.48
N VAL A 199 -8.62 12.17 23.44
CA VAL A 199 -8.12 10.80 23.24
C VAL A 199 -8.81 9.88 24.24
N GLY A 200 -9.39 8.78 23.77
CA GLY A 200 -9.95 7.73 24.63
C GLY A 200 -11.34 7.99 25.22
N LEU A 201 -11.95 9.15 24.95
CA LEU A 201 -13.36 9.42 25.26
C LEU A 201 -14.29 8.88 24.16
N ASN A 202 -15.58 8.74 24.45
CA ASN A 202 -16.57 8.31 23.43
C ASN A 202 -16.67 9.28 22.25
N THR A 203 -16.36 10.56 22.46
CA THR A 203 -16.32 11.61 21.45
C THR A 203 -14.90 11.85 20.91
N SER A 204 -13.94 10.96 21.21
CA SER A 204 -12.55 11.12 20.77
C SER A 204 -12.40 10.94 19.26
N SER A 205 -11.88 11.96 18.59
CA SER A 205 -11.57 11.89 17.16
C SER A 205 -10.14 11.35 16.87
N ALA A 206 -9.30 11.15 17.90
CA ALA A 206 -7.89 10.74 17.72
C ALA A 206 -7.70 9.41 16.96
N GLY A 207 -8.66 8.49 17.10
CA GLY A 207 -8.65 7.18 16.44
C GLY A 207 -8.82 7.24 14.91
N ILE A 208 -9.14 8.42 14.36
CA ILE A 208 -9.15 8.68 12.93
C ILE A 208 -7.73 8.56 12.34
N PHE A 209 -6.73 9.04 13.07
CA PHE A 209 -5.40 9.29 12.55
C PHE A 209 -4.40 8.18 12.89
N CYS A 210 -4.44 7.69 14.13
CA CYS A 210 -3.52 6.66 14.62
C CYS A 210 -4.29 5.60 15.41
N THR A 211 -3.69 4.43 15.57
CA THR A 211 -4.41 3.30 16.15
C THR A 211 -4.36 3.33 17.67
N TYR A 212 -5.44 2.85 18.27
CA TYR A 212 -5.56 2.58 19.70
C TYR A 212 -6.17 1.18 19.86
N PRO A 213 -5.75 0.41 20.88
CA PRO A 213 -6.17 -0.96 21.01
C PRO A 213 -7.58 -1.03 21.59
N ALA A 214 -8.31 -2.10 21.28
CA ALA A 214 -9.61 -2.35 21.90
C ALA A 214 -9.48 -2.48 23.43
N PRO A 215 -10.50 -2.05 24.22
CA PRO A 215 -10.37 -1.97 25.68
C PRO A 215 -10.05 -3.28 26.39
N PHE A 216 -10.40 -4.43 25.79
CA PHE A 216 -10.16 -5.76 26.35
C PHE A 216 -8.74 -6.30 26.08
N MET A 217 -7.94 -5.63 25.27
CA MET A 217 -6.65 -6.15 24.83
C MET A 217 -5.57 -6.03 25.90
N THR A 218 -4.95 -7.16 26.25
CA THR A 218 -3.71 -7.17 27.03
C THR A 218 -2.52 -6.67 26.20
N LYS A 219 -1.43 -6.24 26.84
CA LYS A 219 -0.22 -5.82 26.13
C LYS A 219 0.38 -6.91 25.24
N THR A 220 0.40 -8.15 25.73
CA THR A 220 0.85 -9.30 24.95
C THR A 220 -0.05 -9.52 23.73
N GLY A 221 -1.37 -9.42 23.91
CA GLY A 221 -2.33 -9.53 22.81
C GLY A 221 -2.14 -8.43 21.77
N GLN A 222 -1.94 -7.18 22.18
CA GLN A 222 -1.67 -6.05 21.29
C GLN A 222 -0.46 -6.32 20.39
N PHE A 223 0.65 -6.77 20.98
CA PHE A 223 1.86 -7.10 20.24
C PHE A 223 1.66 -8.29 19.29
N PHE A 224 0.98 -9.34 19.75
CA PHE A 224 0.72 -10.54 18.96
C PHE A 224 -0.18 -10.26 17.75
N SER A 225 -1.20 -9.43 17.92
CA SER A 225 -2.12 -9.02 16.84
C SER A 225 -1.38 -8.29 15.72
N GLU A 226 -0.56 -7.29 16.07
CA GLU A 226 0.27 -6.55 15.11
C GLU A 226 1.35 -7.43 14.45
N LEU A 227 1.92 -8.39 15.21
CA LEU A 227 2.88 -9.35 14.69
C LEU A 227 2.24 -10.27 13.63
N ILE A 228 1.05 -10.82 13.89
CA ILE A 228 0.36 -11.70 12.93
C ILE A 228 0.01 -10.92 11.66
N ALA A 229 -0.64 -9.77 11.79
CA ALA A 229 -1.07 -8.99 10.65
C ALA A 229 0.13 -8.56 9.76
N SER A 230 1.25 -8.17 10.38
CA SER A 230 2.49 -7.81 9.67
C SER A 230 3.22 -9.02 9.06
N THR A 231 3.09 -10.19 9.68
CA THR A 231 3.59 -11.47 9.14
C THR A 231 2.86 -11.82 7.85
N ILE A 232 1.52 -11.76 7.87
CA ILE A 232 0.68 -12.00 6.69
C ILE A 232 1.02 -11.00 5.59
N LEU A 233 1.10 -9.71 5.94
CA LEU A 233 1.45 -8.65 4.99
C LEU A 233 2.76 -8.98 4.25
N MET A 234 3.84 -9.25 4.99
CA MET A 234 5.15 -9.45 4.36
C MET A 234 5.23 -10.76 3.57
N PHE A 235 4.64 -11.83 4.09
CA PHE A 235 4.56 -13.10 3.39
C PHE A 235 3.84 -12.94 2.04
N CYS A 236 2.71 -12.24 2.02
CA CYS A 236 1.96 -11.97 0.80
C CYS A 236 2.69 -11.02 -0.15
N ILE A 237 3.40 -9.99 0.35
CA ILE A 237 4.25 -9.12 -0.49
C ILE A 237 5.27 -9.97 -1.26
N TYR A 238 5.98 -10.88 -0.59
CA TYR A 238 6.95 -11.74 -1.26
C TYR A 238 6.30 -12.73 -2.22
N SER A 239 5.18 -13.35 -1.83
CA SER A 239 4.42 -14.23 -2.72
C SER A 239 3.96 -13.52 -4.02
N LEU A 240 3.49 -12.28 -3.91
CA LEU A 240 3.03 -11.48 -5.06
C LEU A 240 4.18 -10.99 -5.94
N GLN A 241 5.37 -10.79 -5.37
CA GLN A 241 6.55 -10.31 -6.11
C GLN A 241 7.40 -11.43 -6.73
N ASP A 242 7.20 -12.67 -6.31
CA ASP A 242 8.03 -13.79 -6.74
C ASP A 242 7.47 -14.48 -7.99
N ASN A 243 8.12 -14.25 -9.14
CA ASN A 243 7.79 -14.89 -10.41
C ASN A 243 8.20 -16.39 -10.46
N GLY A 244 8.95 -16.88 -9.47
CA GLY A 244 9.20 -18.32 -9.28
C GLY A 244 8.02 -19.04 -8.61
N ASN A 245 7.12 -18.28 -7.98
CA ASN A 245 5.78 -18.68 -7.63
C ASN A 245 4.80 -18.20 -8.73
N LEU A 246 3.53 -17.96 -8.41
CA LEU A 246 2.57 -17.40 -9.36
C LEU A 246 2.96 -15.98 -9.81
N GLY A 247 3.34 -15.10 -8.86
CA GLY A 247 3.66 -13.69 -9.12
C GLY A 247 2.48 -12.87 -9.66
N ALA A 248 2.34 -11.63 -9.22
CA ALA A 248 1.27 -10.74 -9.69
C ALA A 248 1.73 -9.82 -10.84
N GLY A 249 3.04 -9.66 -11.06
CA GLY A 249 3.58 -8.75 -12.07
C GLY A 249 2.98 -7.34 -11.96
N ASN A 250 2.44 -6.84 -13.08
CA ASN A 250 1.80 -5.51 -13.13
C ASN A 250 0.51 -5.40 -12.29
N LEU A 251 -0.08 -6.53 -11.87
CA LEU A 251 -1.24 -6.57 -10.98
C LEU A 251 -0.85 -6.55 -9.50
N THR A 252 0.45 -6.45 -9.16
CA THR A 252 0.90 -6.35 -7.75
C THR A 252 0.11 -5.31 -6.96
N PRO A 253 -0.10 -4.06 -7.45
CA PRO A 253 -0.83 -3.07 -6.66
C PRO A 253 -2.27 -3.52 -6.33
N LEU A 254 -2.94 -4.19 -7.26
CA LEU A 254 -4.27 -4.78 -7.05
C LEU A 254 -4.23 -5.99 -6.09
N GLY A 255 -3.17 -6.80 -6.15
CA GLY A 255 -2.94 -7.86 -5.16
C GLY A 255 -2.79 -7.29 -3.75
N LEU A 256 -2.01 -6.22 -3.61
CA LEU A 256 -1.80 -5.53 -2.33
C LEU A 256 -3.06 -4.85 -1.82
N PHE A 257 -3.93 -4.34 -2.70
CA PHE A 257 -5.28 -3.90 -2.36
C PHE A 257 -6.02 -5.00 -1.56
N PHE A 258 -6.10 -6.21 -2.11
CA PHE A 258 -6.83 -7.31 -1.48
C PHE A 258 -6.15 -7.85 -0.21
N VAL A 259 -4.81 -7.82 -0.15
CA VAL A 259 -4.07 -8.19 1.07
C VAL A 259 -4.44 -7.25 2.22
N ILE A 260 -4.41 -5.94 1.99
CA ILE A 260 -4.70 -4.94 3.02
C ILE A 260 -6.18 -4.94 3.38
N PHE A 261 -7.07 -5.05 2.40
CA PHE A 261 -8.50 -5.22 2.63
C PHE A 261 -8.77 -6.45 3.51
N GLY A 262 -8.15 -7.60 3.19
CA GLY A 262 -8.31 -8.83 3.94
C GLY A 262 -7.76 -8.74 5.37
N ILE A 263 -6.59 -8.14 5.56
CA ILE A 263 -6.02 -7.89 6.90
C ILE A 263 -6.96 -7.01 7.71
N GLY A 264 -7.45 -5.90 7.15
CA GLY A 264 -8.38 -5.01 7.84
C GLY A 264 -9.70 -5.70 8.19
N ALA A 265 -10.28 -6.46 7.25
CA ALA A 265 -11.54 -7.18 7.44
C ALA A 265 -11.44 -8.30 8.49
N CYS A 266 -10.30 -9.01 8.57
CA CYS A 266 -10.16 -10.20 9.39
C CYS A 266 -9.43 -9.97 10.72
N PHE A 267 -8.47 -9.05 10.77
CA PHE A 267 -7.55 -8.86 11.90
C PHE A 267 -7.58 -7.45 12.49
N GLY A 268 -8.51 -6.60 12.04
CA GLY A 268 -8.42 -5.19 12.37
C GLY A 268 -9.16 -4.70 13.61
N TRP A 269 -10.07 -5.49 14.19
CA TRP A 269 -10.85 -5.06 15.36
C TRP A 269 -10.00 -4.82 16.61
N GLU A 270 -8.99 -5.66 16.84
CA GLU A 270 -8.23 -5.65 18.10
C GLU A 270 -7.31 -4.44 18.24
N THR A 271 -6.58 -4.09 17.18
CA THR A 271 -5.54 -3.06 17.22
C THR A 271 -5.61 -2.04 16.08
N GLY A 272 -6.57 -2.17 15.16
CA GLY A 272 -6.66 -1.32 13.98
C GLY A 272 -5.60 -1.61 12.91
N TYR A 273 -4.95 -2.79 12.97
CA TYR A 273 -4.00 -3.29 11.97
C TYR A 273 -3.00 -2.23 11.52
N ALA A 274 -2.25 -1.67 12.46
CA ALA A 274 -1.33 -0.59 12.15
C ALA A 274 -0.28 -1.06 11.13
N ILE A 275 0.35 -2.21 11.37
CA ILE A 275 1.27 -2.98 10.49
C ILE A 275 2.40 -2.18 9.82
N ASN A 276 2.56 -0.90 10.18
CA ASN A 276 3.38 0.10 9.53
C ASN A 276 3.66 1.24 10.51
N LEU A 277 4.92 1.38 10.91
CA LEU A 277 5.35 2.45 11.82
C LEU A 277 5.00 3.83 11.29
N ALA A 278 5.23 4.12 10.01
CA ALA A 278 5.00 5.45 9.46
C ALA A 278 3.50 5.82 9.51
N ARG A 279 2.63 4.84 9.21
CA ARG A 279 1.17 4.98 9.23
C ARG A 279 0.60 5.27 10.61
N ASP A 280 1.29 4.87 11.68
CA ASP A 280 0.86 5.16 13.05
C ASP A 280 1.60 6.34 13.65
N PHE A 281 2.94 6.29 13.66
CA PHE A 281 3.78 7.30 14.30
C PHE A 281 3.65 8.68 13.66
N GLY A 282 3.57 8.76 12.33
CA GLY A 282 3.44 10.04 11.63
C GLY A 282 2.15 10.76 12.02
N PRO A 283 0.97 10.15 11.81
CA PRO A 283 -0.29 10.75 12.22
C PRO A 283 -0.40 11.00 13.73
N ARG A 284 0.19 10.13 14.59
CA ARG A 284 0.27 10.34 16.04
C ARG A 284 1.08 11.57 16.43
N LEU A 285 2.20 11.81 15.75
CA LEU A 285 3.01 13.02 15.95
C LEU A 285 2.27 14.26 15.44
N MET A 286 1.56 14.14 14.32
CA MET A 286 0.72 15.22 13.81
C MET A 286 -0.41 15.58 14.79
N THR A 287 -1.16 14.60 15.32
CA THR A 287 -2.21 14.87 16.32
C THR A 287 -1.66 15.47 17.61
N TYR A 288 -0.46 15.06 18.04
CA TYR A 288 0.22 15.74 19.15
C TYR A 288 0.41 17.25 18.87
N PHE A 289 0.91 17.62 17.69
CA PHE A 289 1.07 19.03 17.31
C PHE A 289 -0.25 19.78 17.10
N LEU A 290 -1.32 19.08 16.74
CA LEU A 290 -2.66 19.64 16.55
C LEU A 290 -3.44 19.84 17.86
N GLY A 291 -2.85 19.48 19.00
CA GLY A 291 -3.41 19.78 20.32
C GLY A 291 -4.18 18.63 20.98
N TYR A 292 -4.04 17.39 20.51
CA TYR A 292 -4.64 16.21 21.17
C TYR A 292 -3.98 15.84 22.51
N GLY A 293 -2.91 16.54 22.91
CA GLY A 293 -2.26 16.37 24.20
C GLY A 293 -1.34 15.14 24.29
N HIS A 294 -0.80 14.92 25.48
CA HIS A 294 0.13 13.80 25.75
C HIS A 294 -0.57 12.43 25.76
N GLU A 295 -1.89 12.43 25.80
CA GLU A 295 -2.74 11.25 25.83
C GLU A 295 -2.56 10.38 24.57
N VAL A 296 -2.14 10.98 23.45
CA VAL A 296 -1.77 10.21 22.24
C VAL A 296 -0.62 9.24 22.48
N TRP A 297 0.17 9.44 23.53
CA TRP A 297 1.30 8.58 23.94
C TRP A 297 0.97 7.67 25.12
N SER A 298 0.02 8.03 25.99
CA SER A 298 -0.31 7.25 27.19
C SER A 298 -1.56 6.37 27.04
N ALA A 299 -2.45 6.67 26.10
CA ALA A 299 -3.67 5.89 25.88
C ALA A 299 -3.39 4.42 25.51
N GLY A 300 -4.32 3.54 25.88
CA GLY A 300 -4.16 2.10 25.74
C GLY A 300 -3.02 1.53 26.59
N ASN A 301 -2.75 2.15 27.76
CA ASN A 301 -1.63 1.81 28.66
C ASN A 301 -0.26 1.95 27.96
N TYR A 302 0.01 3.09 27.33
CA TYR A 302 1.19 3.29 26.47
C TYR A 302 1.20 2.35 25.27
N TYR A 303 0.15 2.38 24.45
CA TYR A 303 0.08 1.53 23.25
C TYR A 303 1.04 1.96 22.13
N PHE A 304 1.38 3.25 22.04
CA PHE A 304 2.10 3.85 20.92
C PHE A 304 3.35 3.08 20.44
N TRP A 305 4.10 2.43 21.33
CA TRP A 305 5.33 1.72 20.96
C TRP A 305 5.06 0.39 20.25
N VAL A 306 3.89 -0.22 20.46
CA VAL A 306 3.52 -1.51 19.86
C VAL A 306 3.51 -1.42 18.33
N PRO A 307 2.76 -0.51 17.68
CA PRO A 307 2.79 -0.36 16.22
C PRO A 307 4.12 0.16 15.67
N MET A 308 5.03 0.66 16.52
CA MET A 308 6.38 1.04 16.11
C MET A 308 7.35 -0.14 16.07
N ILE A 309 7.11 -1.19 16.87
CA ILE A 309 8.07 -2.28 17.05
C ILE A 309 7.54 -3.61 16.50
N ALA A 310 6.30 -3.99 16.84
CA ALA A 310 5.72 -5.27 16.45
C ALA A 310 5.73 -5.52 14.94
N PRO A 311 5.46 -4.51 14.07
CA PRO A 311 5.50 -4.73 12.63
C PRO A 311 6.87 -5.15 12.09
N PHE A 312 7.97 -4.69 12.69
CA PHE A 312 9.30 -5.14 12.28
C PHE A 312 9.50 -6.64 12.55
N PHE A 313 9.08 -7.12 13.72
CA PHE A 313 9.13 -8.55 14.05
C PHE A 313 8.22 -9.37 13.13
N GLY A 314 7.00 -8.90 12.89
CA GLY A 314 6.07 -9.57 11.99
C GLY A 314 6.58 -9.62 10.55
N CYS A 315 7.04 -8.51 9.98
CA CYS A 315 7.59 -8.53 8.62
C CYS A 315 8.85 -9.41 8.51
N LEU A 316 9.73 -9.39 9.51
CA LEU A 316 10.89 -10.30 9.52
C LEU A 316 10.47 -11.76 9.56
N PHE A 317 9.48 -12.09 10.40
CA PHE A 317 8.99 -13.45 10.53
C PHE A 317 8.24 -13.91 9.27
N GLY A 318 7.41 -13.06 8.66
CA GLY A 318 6.72 -13.35 7.40
C GLY A 318 7.69 -13.53 6.24
N GLY A 319 8.72 -12.68 6.13
CA GLY A 319 9.79 -12.84 5.16
C GLY A 319 10.60 -14.12 5.37
N TRP A 320 10.92 -14.44 6.62
CA TRP A 320 11.59 -15.68 7.00
C TRP A 320 10.77 -16.92 6.62
N LEU A 321 9.47 -16.94 6.93
CA LEU A 321 8.57 -18.04 6.55
C LEU A 321 8.53 -18.25 5.03
N TYR A 322 8.39 -17.17 4.26
CA TYR A 322 8.38 -17.27 2.80
C TYR A 322 9.72 -17.82 2.28
N ASP A 323 10.83 -17.33 2.81
CA ASP A 323 12.16 -17.73 2.36
C ASP A 323 12.53 -19.17 2.72
N VAL A 324 12.13 -19.66 3.90
CA VAL A 324 12.41 -21.03 4.33
C VAL A 324 11.62 -22.06 3.53
N PHE A 325 10.34 -21.76 3.25
CA PHE A 325 9.41 -22.78 2.75
C PHE A 325 9.12 -22.69 1.26
N LEU A 326 9.18 -21.49 0.65
CA LEU A 326 8.73 -21.28 -0.73
C LEU A 326 9.80 -20.69 -1.65
N PHE A 327 10.60 -19.73 -1.15
CA PHE A 327 11.54 -19.01 -2.00
C PHE A 327 12.78 -19.84 -2.35
N THR A 328 13.02 -20.03 -3.64
CA THR A 328 14.20 -20.75 -4.15
C THR A 328 15.32 -19.82 -4.62
N GLY A 329 15.10 -18.51 -4.59
CA GLY A 329 16.06 -17.51 -5.03
C GLY A 329 17.14 -17.18 -3.99
N GLU A 330 17.92 -16.14 -4.30
CA GLU A 330 19.02 -15.71 -3.43
C GLU A 330 18.51 -15.03 -2.16
N SER A 331 18.66 -15.71 -1.03
CA SER A 331 18.27 -15.24 0.30
C SER A 331 19.40 -15.51 1.31
N PRO A 332 19.54 -14.73 2.41
CA PRO A 332 20.40 -15.14 3.52
C PRO A 332 20.11 -16.56 3.99
N ILE A 333 18.84 -16.97 4.04
CA ILE A 333 18.43 -18.29 4.53
C ILE A 333 18.96 -19.42 3.65
N ASN A 334 18.96 -19.19 2.33
CA ASN A 334 19.42 -20.15 1.31
C ASN A 334 20.95 -20.16 1.14
N THR A 335 21.71 -19.68 2.13
CA THR A 335 23.18 -19.70 2.13
C THR A 335 23.72 -20.40 3.39
N PRO A 336 24.95 -20.95 3.35
CA PRO A 336 25.56 -21.57 4.54
C PRO A 336 25.52 -20.62 5.75
N TRP A 337 25.12 -21.15 6.91
CA TRP A 337 24.95 -20.39 8.17
C TRP A 337 23.84 -19.32 8.12
N MET A 338 22.81 -19.52 7.28
CA MET A 338 21.68 -18.58 7.13
C MET A 338 22.13 -17.14 6.87
N GLY A 339 23.25 -16.98 6.14
CA GLY A 339 23.71 -15.67 5.69
C GLY A 339 24.35 -14.79 6.77
N LEU A 340 24.70 -15.33 7.95
CA LEU A 340 25.41 -14.58 9.01
C LEU A 340 26.68 -13.87 8.49
N LYS A 341 27.33 -14.41 7.45
CA LYS A 341 28.47 -13.76 6.79
C LYS A 341 28.15 -12.40 6.18
N ARG A 342 26.91 -12.14 5.75
CA ARG A 342 26.48 -10.84 5.20
C ARG A 342 26.43 -9.73 6.26
N LEU A 343 26.26 -10.10 7.53
CA LEU A 343 26.25 -9.18 8.66
C LEU A 343 27.66 -8.89 9.21
N MET A 344 28.68 -9.67 8.80
CA MET A 344 30.06 -9.52 9.24
C MET A 344 31.01 -9.52 8.03
N PRO A 345 31.20 -8.36 7.36
CA PRO A 345 31.99 -8.27 6.12
C PRO A 345 33.49 -8.61 6.25
N GLY A 346 33.97 -9.05 7.42
CA GLY A 346 35.39 -9.29 7.71
C GLY A 346 35.83 -10.76 7.78
N LEU A 347 34.92 -11.73 7.82
CA LEU A 347 35.28 -13.16 7.87
C LEU A 347 35.50 -13.72 6.46
N LYS A 348 36.71 -13.53 5.92
CA LYS A 348 37.17 -14.25 4.73
C LYS A 348 37.11 -15.75 5.00
N SER A 349 36.24 -16.50 4.31
CA SER A 349 36.46 -17.94 4.23
C SER A 349 37.64 -18.20 3.31
N LYS A 350 38.63 -18.95 3.81
CA LYS A 350 39.57 -19.66 2.94
C LYS A 350 38.74 -20.42 1.90
N GLN A 351 38.97 -20.09 0.65
CA GLN A 351 38.53 -20.87 -0.48
C GLN A 351 39.15 -22.25 -0.29
N ILE A 352 38.33 -23.26 0.00
CA ILE A 352 38.77 -24.64 -0.13
C ILE A 352 38.65 -24.89 -1.62
N ASP A 353 39.75 -24.65 -2.33
CA ASP A 353 39.92 -25.14 -3.68
C ASP A 353 39.85 -26.66 -3.59
N SER A 354 38.79 -27.26 -4.13
CA SER A 354 38.73 -28.69 -4.35
C SER A 354 39.79 -29.04 -5.38
N VAL A 355 40.85 -29.68 -4.90
CA VAL A 355 41.89 -30.34 -5.68
C VAL A 355 41.26 -31.46 -6.52
N ALA A 356 41.59 -31.44 -7.82
CA ALA A 356 41.64 -32.52 -8.82
C ALA A 356 40.46 -33.50 -8.96
#